data_AF-A0A8J8TBT0-F1
#
_entry.id   AF-A0A8J8TBT0-F1
#
_cell.length_a   1.000
_cell.length_b   1.000
_cell.length_c   1.000
_cell.angle_alpha   90.00
_cell.angle_beta   90.00
_cell.angle_gamma   90.00
#
_symmetry.space_group_name_H-M   'P 1'
#
loop_
_entity.id
_entity.type
_entity.pdbx_description
1 polymer ?
#
loop_
_entity_poly.entity_id
_entity_poly.type
_entity_poly.pdbx_seq_one_letter_code
_entity_poly.pdbx_strand_id
1 'polypeptide(L)'
;MSFAIVHFIVGFVSILTVLWLLSVTRFRLTGAYFGGIWALLPDAEKIFDGSFGELVSDVHHSSVADLFFFHNTLDQESFRAANIELGVLALSVFGIALLLYDWRFGRRSPSVSMFESSVDTDDNHG
;
A
#
# COMPACT_ATOMS: atom_id res chain seq x y z
N MET A 1 4.89 20.11 2.57
CA MET A 1 5.54 18.96 3.24
C MET A 1 4.58 17.83 3.63
N SER A 2 3.31 17.77 3.19
CA SER A 2 2.40 16.65 3.57
C SER A 2 1.64 15.99 2.42
N PHE A 3 2.02 16.21 1.15
CA PHE A 3 1.29 15.61 0.02
C PHE A 3 1.81 14.22 -0.39
N ALA A 4 3.07 13.90 -0.11
CA ALA A 4 3.65 12.58 -0.37
C ALA A 4 2.90 11.44 0.36
N ILE A 5 2.39 11.69 1.57
CA ILE A 5 1.61 10.67 2.30
C ILE A 5 0.29 10.35 1.57
N VAL A 6 -0.32 11.33 0.92
CA VAL A 6 -1.53 11.13 0.12
C VAL A 6 -1.21 10.25 -1.09
N HIS A 7 -0.17 10.58 -1.85
CA HIS A 7 0.28 9.77 -2.99
C HIS A 7 0.56 8.31 -2.58
N PHE A 8 1.34 8.11 -1.52
CA PHE A 8 1.63 6.78 -1.01
C PHE A 8 0.35 6.01 -0.66
N ILE A 9 -0.58 6.64 0.05
CA ILE A 9 -1.85 6.00 0.45
C ILE A 9 -2.69 5.65 -0.76
N VAL A 10 -2.82 6.54 -1.74
CA VAL A 10 -3.62 6.30 -2.95
C VAL A 10 -3.06 5.12 -3.74
N GLY A 11 -1.73 5.05 -3.94
CA GLY A 11 -1.09 3.90 -4.58
C GLY A 11 -1.26 2.60 -3.79
N PHE A 12 -1.10 2.65 -2.48
CA PHE A 12 -1.28 1.51 -1.60
C PHE A 12 -2.70 0.95 -1.68
N VAL A 13 -3.71 1.80 -1.47
CA VAL A 13 -5.12 1.40 -1.46
C VAL A 13 -5.54 0.89 -2.83
N SER A 14 -5.07 1.52 -3.91
CA SER A 14 -5.39 1.09 -5.27
C SER A 14 -4.90 -0.33 -5.54
N ILE A 15 -3.62 -0.62 -5.27
CA ILE A 15 -3.09 -1.98 -5.43
C ILE A 15 -3.75 -2.96 -4.45
N LEU A 16 -3.95 -2.57 -3.20
CA LEU A 16 -4.63 -3.44 -2.23
C LEU A 16 -6.04 -3.81 -2.69
N THR A 17 -6.78 -2.87 -3.29
CA THR A 17 -8.13 -3.09 -3.83
C THR A 17 -8.10 -4.04 -5.02
N VAL A 18 -7.13 -3.88 -5.94
CA VAL A 18 -6.94 -4.81 -7.06
C VAL A 18 -6.62 -6.22 -6.55
N LEU A 19 -5.69 -6.35 -5.60
CA LEU A 19 -5.31 -7.65 -5.03
C LEU A 19 -6.45 -8.29 -4.24
N TRP A 20 -7.26 -7.48 -3.56
CA TRP A 20 -8.47 -7.91 -2.88
C TRP A 20 -9.50 -8.47 -3.88
N LEU A 21 -9.73 -7.78 -4.99
CA LEU A 21 -10.65 -8.20 -6.04
C LEU A 21 -10.19 -9.49 -6.75
N LEU A 22 -8.89 -9.60 -7.03
CA LEU A 22 -8.27 -10.79 -7.63
C LEU A 22 -8.11 -11.95 -6.63
N SER A 23 -8.52 -11.78 -5.37
CA SER A 23 -8.39 -12.79 -4.31
C SER A 23 -6.95 -13.31 -4.12
N VAL A 24 -5.95 -12.47 -4.36
CA VAL A 24 -4.53 -12.83 -4.18
C VAL A 24 -4.23 -12.95 -2.68
N THR A 25 -3.78 -14.13 -2.24
CA THR A 25 -3.62 -14.41 -0.81
C THR A 25 -2.19 -14.28 -0.29
N ARG A 26 -1.18 -14.34 -1.17
CA ARG A 26 0.25 -14.23 -0.82
C ARG A 26 0.78 -12.84 -1.14
N PHE A 27 1.72 -12.34 -0.31
CA PHE A 27 2.42 -11.05 -0.48
C PHE A 27 1.53 -9.83 -0.73
N ARG A 28 0.26 -9.88 -0.33
CA ARG A 28 -0.73 -8.83 -0.60
C ARG A 28 -0.35 -7.44 -0.07
N LEU A 29 0.05 -7.36 1.20
CA LEU A 29 0.46 -6.12 1.84
C LEU A 29 1.81 -5.65 1.31
N THR A 30 2.69 -6.59 0.95
CA THR A 30 3.95 -6.29 0.27
C THR A 30 3.71 -5.66 -1.10
N GLY A 31 2.79 -6.23 -1.89
CA GLY A 31 2.38 -5.67 -3.18
C GLY A 31 1.73 -4.30 -3.03
N ALA A 32 0.82 -4.13 -2.06
CA ALA A 32 0.23 -2.83 -1.75
C ALA A 32 1.29 -1.79 -1.32
N TYR A 33 2.26 -2.19 -0.49
CA TYR A 33 3.38 -1.34 -0.11
C TYR A 33 4.19 -0.87 -1.33
N PHE A 34 4.49 -1.78 -2.27
CA PHE A 34 5.12 -1.41 -3.54
C PHE A 34 4.24 -0.52 -4.41
N GLY A 35 2.91 -0.67 -4.36
CA GLY A 35 1.97 0.28 -4.97
C GLY A 35 2.10 1.70 -4.42
N GLY A 36 2.26 1.82 -3.10
CA GLY A 36 2.52 3.11 -2.45
C GLY A 36 3.89 3.70 -2.85
N ILE A 37 4.95 2.87 -2.91
CA ILE A 37 6.26 3.31 -3.41
C ILE A 37 6.16 3.75 -4.88
N TRP A 38 5.45 2.99 -5.71
CA TRP A 38 5.24 3.32 -7.11
C TRP A 38 4.61 4.71 -7.27
N ALA A 39 3.58 5.03 -6.48
CA ALA A 39 2.96 6.36 -6.49
C ALA A 39 3.92 7.50 -6.12
N LEU A 40 5.01 7.22 -5.41
CA LEU A 40 6.02 8.22 -5.04
C LEU A 40 7.12 8.41 -6.10
N LEU A 41 7.17 7.58 -7.14
CA LEU A 41 8.25 7.65 -8.12
C LEU A 41 8.35 9.01 -8.83
N PRO A 42 7.24 9.65 -9.26
CA PRO A 42 7.34 10.99 -9.86
C PRO A 42 7.90 12.03 -8.88
N ASP A 43 7.59 11.91 -7.58
CA ASP A 43 8.10 12.81 -6.54
C ASP A 43 9.62 12.70 -6.34
N ALA A 44 10.27 11.67 -6.90
CA ALA A 44 11.71 11.46 -6.77
C ALA A 44 12.55 12.52 -7.54
N GLU A 45 11.95 13.29 -8.46
CA GLU A 45 12.63 14.44 -9.10
C GLU A 45 13.25 15.39 -8.06
N LYS A 46 12.63 15.49 -6.88
CA LYS A 46 13.05 16.38 -5.79
C LYS A 46 14.33 15.93 -5.08
N ILE A 47 14.80 14.72 -5.39
CA ILE A 47 15.94 14.06 -4.72
C ILE A 47 17.11 13.89 -5.70
N PHE A 48 16.85 13.82 -7.00
CA PHE A 48 17.86 13.57 -8.02
C PHE A 48 18.26 14.84 -8.75
N ASP A 49 19.57 15.09 -8.83
CA ASP A 49 20.16 16.17 -9.63
C ASP A 49 20.75 15.64 -10.96
N GLY A 50 20.97 16.54 -11.92
CA GLY A 50 21.60 16.24 -13.22
C GLY A 50 20.63 15.66 -14.26
N SER A 51 21.16 14.98 -15.28
CA SER A 51 20.37 14.49 -16.43
C SER A 51 19.27 13.49 -16.06
N PHE A 52 19.45 12.75 -14.96
CA PHE A 52 18.41 11.86 -14.44
C PHE A 52 17.27 12.66 -13.78
N GLY A 53 17.60 13.77 -13.11
CA GLY A 53 16.61 14.69 -12.55
C GLY A 53 15.74 15.33 -13.64
N GLU A 54 16.35 15.77 -14.76
CA GLU A 54 15.62 16.33 -15.91
C GLU A 54 14.62 15.32 -16.50
N LEU A 55 15.05 14.06 -16.72
CA LEU A 55 14.17 13.01 -17.24
C LEU A 55 12.99 12.73 -16.29
N VAL A 56 13.24 12.62 -14.99
CA VAL A 56 12.19 12.36 -13.99
C VAL A 56 11.26 13.56 -13.90
N SER A 57 11.78 14.78 -14.05
CA SER A 57 10.96 15.98 -14.05
C SER A 57 10.04 16.09 -15.25
N ASP A 58 10.52 15.73 -16.45
CA ASP A 58 9.66 15.64 -17.63
C ASP A 58 8.52 14.62 -17.42
N VAL A 59 8.81 13.48 -16.78
CA VAL A 59 7.79 12.49 -16.43
C VAL A 59 6.79 13.08 -15.43
N HIS A 60 7.27 13.71 -14.35
CA HIS A 60 6.45 14.32 -13.30
C HIS A 60 5.45 15.34 -13.87
N HIS A 61 5.88 16.20 -14.79
CA HIS A 61 5.04 17.24 -15.38
C HIS A 61 4.16 16.75 -16.55
N SER A 62 4.29 15.49 -16.96
CA SER A 62 3.51 14.92 -18.07
C SER A 62 2.23 14.22 -17.61
N SER A 63 1.27 14.02 -18.52
CA SER A 63 0.08 13.19 -18.25
C SER A 63 0.40 11.72 -17.94
N VAL A 64 1.62 11.26 -18.25
CA VAL A 64 2.09 9.90 -17.93
C VAL A 64 2.24 9.72 -16.42
N ALA A 65 2.46 10.80 -15.66
CA ALA A 65 2.51 10.76 -14.19
C ALA A 65 1.23 10.16 -13.57
N ASP A 66 0.07 10.28 -14.22
CA ASP A 66 -1.17 9.70 -13.71
C ASP A 66 -1.20 8.16 -13.73
N LEU A 67 -0.29 7.49 -14.46
CA LEU A 67 -0.06 6.04 -14.33
C LEU A 67 0.49 5.65 -12.95
N PHE A 68 1.00 6.62 -12.20
CA PHE A 68 1.43 6.49 -10.82
C PHE A 68 0.30 6.89 -9.86
N PHE A 69 -0.92 6.45 -10.19
CA PHE A 69 -2.14 6.63 -9.41
C PHE A 69 -2.62 8.08 -9.31
N PHE A 70 -2.90 8.68 -10.46
CA PHE A 70 -3.48 10.03 -10.57
C PHE A 70 -2.59 11.13 -9.96
N HIS A 71 -1.27 10.93 -10.00
CA HIS A 71 -0.28 11.83 -9.40
C HIS A 71 -0.50 13.30 -9.80
N ASN A 72 -0.60 13.58 -11.10
CA ASN A 72 -0.76 14.96 -11.58
C ASN A 72 -2.14 15.53 -11.26
N THR A 73 -3.17 14.67 -11.26
CA THR A 73 -4.51 15.07 -10.81
C THR A 73 -4.49 15.50 -9.35
N LEU A 74 -3.83 14.74 -8.48
CA LEU A 74 -3.72 15.06 -7.07
C LEU A 74 -2.85 16.30 -6.84
N ASP A 75 -1.83 16.54 -7.66
CA ASP A 75 -0.96 17.70 -7.53
C ASP A 75 -1.58 19.02 -8.05
N GLN A 76 -2.80 19.02 -8.59
CA GLN A 76 -3.49 20.25 -8.98
C GLN A 76 -3.69 21.19 -7.77
N GLU A 77 -3.63 22.49 -8.02
CA GLU A 77 -3.66 23.53 -6.97
C GLU A 77 -4.86 23.40 -6.03
N SER A 78 -6.03 23.05 -6.56
CA SER A 78 -7.26 22.85 -5.78
C SER A 78 -7.13 21.74 -4.72
N PHE A 79 -6.48 20.64 -5.05
CA PHE A 79 -6.26 19.52 -4.11
C PHE A 79 -5.11 19.80 -3.16
N ARG A 80 -4.05 20.45 -3.65
CA ARG A 80 -2.91 20.88 -2.85
C ARG A 80 -3.30 21.87 -1.75
N ALA A 81 -4.26 22.77 -2.04
CA ALA A 81 -4.82 23.69 -1.08
C ALA A 81 -5.61 22.97 0.04
N ALA A 82 -6.29 21.87 -0.28
CA ALA A 82 -7.06 21.02 0.64
C ALA A 82 -6.21 19.94 1.34
N ASN A 83 -4.93 20.21 1.58
CA ASN A 83 -3.94 19.20 1.98
C ASN A 83 -4.35 18.40 3.24
N ILE A 84 -4.92 19.07 4.24
CA ILE A 84 -5.30 18.46 5.50
C ILE A 84 -6.54 17.57 5.29
N GLU A 85 -7.56 18.09 4.61
CA GLU A 85 -8.79 17.38 4.33
C GLU A 85 -8.52 16.13 3.48
N LEU A 86 -7.69 16.26 2.45
CA LEU A 86 -7.30 15.16 1.57
C LEU A 86 -6.45 14.13 2.32
N GLY A 87 -5.57 14.57 3.22
CA GLY A 87 -4.80 13.69 4.11
C GLY A 87 -5.69 12.88 5.06
N VAL A 88 -6.67 13.54 5.70
CA VAL A 88 -7.65 12.88 6.59
C VAL A 88 -8.52 11.89 5.80
N LEU A 89 -8.98 12.29 4.61
CA LEU A 89 -9.75 11.42 3.72
C LEU A 89 -8.92 10.19 3.32
N ALA A 90 -7.69 10.39 2.87
CA ALA A 90 -6.78 9.32 2.48
C ALA A 90 -6.56 8.34 3.63
N LEU A 91 -6.24 8.83 4.83
CA LEU A 91 -6.07 7.99 6.03
C LEU A 91 -7.34 7.23 6.40
N SER A 92 -8.51 7.86 6.27
CA SER A 92 -9.81 7.22 6.53
C SER A 92 -10.06 6.08 5.55
N VAL A 93 -9.85 6.32 4.25
CA VAL A 93 -9.98 5.31 3.19
C VAL A 93 -8.97 4.17 3.39
N PHE A 94 -7.73 4.48 3.77
CA PHE A 94 -6.71 3.50 4.10
C PHE A 94 -7.14 2.61 5.26
N GLY A 95 -7.62 3.20 6.36
CA GLY A 95 -8.13 2.46 7.51
C GLY A 95 -9.29 1.52 7.14
N ILE A 96 -10.26 2.02 6.36
CA ILE A 96 -11.38 1.22 5.85
C ILE A 96 -10.87 0.06 4.98
N ALA A 97 -9.92 0.31 4.07
CA ALA A 97 -9.34 -0.70 3.21
C ALA A 97 -8.67 -1.82 4.02
N LEU A 98 -7.91 -1.47 5.06
CA LEU A 98 -7.30 -2.45 5.97
C LEU A 98 -8.35 -3.27 6.74
N LEU A 99 -9.41 -2.62 7.24
CA LEU A 99 -10.49 -3.30 7.96
C LEU A 99 -11.24 -4.29 7.05
N LEU A 100 -11.61 -3.87 5.84
CA LEU A 100 -12.25 -4.74 4.84
C LEU A 100 -11.33 -5.91 4.45
N TYR A 101 -10.04 -5.63 4.36
CA TYR A 101 -9.03 -6.62 4.07
C TYR A 101 -8.94 -7.69 5.17
N ASP A 102 -8.83 -7.25 6.42
CA ASP A 102 -8.75 -8.14 7.57
C ASP A 102 -10.05 -8.94 7.76
N TRP A 103 -11.21 -8.30 7.61
CA TRP A 103 -12.50 -8.99 7.62
C TRP A 103 -12.59 -10.14 6.60
N ARG A 104 -12.04 -9.93 5.40
CA ARG A 104 -12.08 -10.88 4.29
C ARG A 104 -11.06 -12.03 4.43
N PHE A 105 -9.90 -11.77 5.03
CA PHE A 105 -8.75 -12.68 4.99
C PHE A 105 -8.07 -12.99 6.34
N GLY A 106 -8.41 -12.30 7.42
CA GLY A 106 -7.83 -12.45 8.76
C GLY A 106 -8.17 -13.76 9.47
N ARG A 107 -9.21 -14.46 9.01
CA ARG A 107 -9.66 -15.75 9.58
C ARG A 107 -8.83 -16.99 9.19
N ARG A 108 -7.63 -16.82 8.62
CA ARG A 108 -6.81 -17.94 8.08
C ARG A 108 -5.47 -18.18 8.78
N SER A 109 -5.28 -17.69 9.99
CA SER A 109 -4.17 -18.16 10.84
C SER A 109 -4.53 -19.56 11.33
N PRO A 110 -3.74 -20.62 11.03
CA PRO A 110 -3.96 -21.93 11.64
C PRO A 110 -3.92 -21.77 13.16
N SER A 111 -4.89 -22.33 13.88
CA SER A 111 -4.77 -22.46 15.32
C SER A 111 -3.49 -23.25 15.59
N VAL A 112 -2.61 -22.72 16.43
CA VAL A 112 -1.48 -23.46 17.00
C VAL A 112 -2.09 -24.49 17.95
N SER A 113 -2.65 -25.56 17.39
CA SER A 113 -3.27 -26.67 18.12
C SER A 113 -2.86 -27.97 17.44
N MET A 114 -1.56 -28.20 17.30
CA MET A 114 -1.03 -29.48 16.82
C MET A 114 0.44 -29.68 17.26
N PHE A 115 0.74 -29.37 18.53
CA PHE A 115 2.00 -29.75 19.17
C PHE A 115 1.82 -30.28 20.60
N GLU A 116 0.59 -30.59 21.00
CA GLU A 116 0.28 -31.36 22.22
C GLU A 116 -0.45 -32.64 21.82
N SER A 117 0.29 -33.73 21.60
CA SER A 117 -0.09 -35.11 22.00
C SER A 117 0.86 -36.16 21.40
N SER A 118 2.15 -36.10 21.74
CA SER A 118 3.02 -37.28 21.54
C SER A 118 3.96 -37.53 22.70
N VAL A 119 3.62 -37.04 23.89
CA VAL A 119 4.30 -37.38 25.14
C VAL A 119 3.26 -37.87 26.13
N ASP A 120 2.61 -38.97 25.78
CA ASP A 120 2.14 -39.92 26.79
C ASP A 120 1.97 -41.29 26.13
N THR A 121 2.18 -42.34 26.95
CA THR A 121 2.19 -43.79 26.69
C THR A 121 3.50 -44.44 26.21
N ASP A 122 3.95 -45.35 27.07
CA ASP A 122 5.10 -46.29 27.06
C ASP A 122 6.27 -45.76 27.91
N ASP A 123 6.45 -46.17 29.17
CA ASP A 123 6.57 -47.57 29.63
C ASP A 123 6.06 -47.77 31.07
N ASN A 124 5.05 -48.64 31.22
CA ASN A 124 4.80 -49.37 32.47
C ASN A 124 4.55 -50.85 32.14
N HIS A 125 5.65 -51.59 31.97
CA HIS A 125 5.74 -53.03 32.13
C HIS A 125 6.76 -53.22 33.26
N GLY A 126 6.43 -53.75 34.43
CA GLY A 126 5.89 -55.08 34.69
C GLY A 126 6.87 -55.77 35.63
#